data_AF-A0A3M1AYJ1-F1
#
_entry.id   AF-A0A3M1AYJ1-F1
#
_cell.length_a   1.000
_cell.length_b   1.000
_cell.length_c   1.000
_cell.angle_alpha   90.00
_cell.angle_beta   90.00
_cell.angle_gamma   90.00
#
_symmetry.space_group_name_H-M   'P 1'
#
loop_
_entity.id
_entity.type
_entity.pdbx_description
1 polymer ?
#
loop_
_entity_poly.entity_id
_entity_poly.type
_entity_poly.pdbx_seq_one_letter_code
_entity_poly.pdbx_strand_id
1 'polypeptide(L)'
;MIQNVAIGICEQNGCRVTNVHNDDLEAAQAFVTDLGLTFPSVRDDDGKTSDELYRIIGLPTSVFVTPEGKVAYVQIGQMTEEQIRFYSSQLFAGQPITP
;
A
#
# COMPACT_ATOMS: atom_id res chain seq x y z
N MET A 1 17.67 1.17 3.71
CA MET A 1 16.74 0.39 2.87
C MET A 1 15.38 0.90 3.24
N ILE A 2 14.63 1.45 2.29
CA ILE A 2 13.35 2.10 2.57
C ILE A 2 12.30 1.02 2.78
N GLN A 3 11.64 1.04 3.93
CA GLN A 3 10.62 0.07 4.30
C GLN A 3 9.24 0.62 3.97
N ASN A 4 8.72 0.26 2.80
CA ASN A 4 7.44 0.77 2.33
C ASN A 4 6.33 -0.28 2.41
N VAL A 5 5.22 0.13 3.01
CA VAL A 5 3.94 -0.56 2.97
C VAL A 5 2.95 0.34 2.24
N ALA A 6 2.39 -0.13 1.12
CA ALA A 6 1.34 0.59 0.41
C ALA A 6 -0.02 0.08 0.87
N ILE A 7 -0.89 0.95 1.36
CA ILE A 7 -2.29 0.64 1.68
C ILE A 7 -3.18 1.31 0.64
N GLY A 8 -3.91 0.50 -0.12
CA GLY A 8 -4.84 0.96 -1.16
C GLY A 8 -6.28 0.65 -0.77
N ILE A 9 -7.12 1.69 -0.72
CA ILE A 9 -8.59 1.57 -0.61
C ILE A 9 -9.17 2.07 -1.92
N CYS A 10 -10.02 1.29 -2.58
CA CYS A 10 -10.67 1.70 -3.82
C CYS A 10 -12.20 1.67 -3.68
N GLU A 11 -12.85 2.76 -4.10
CA GLU A 11 -14.32 2.93 -4.11
C GLU A 11 -14.78 3.43 -5.49
N GLN A 12 -16.09 3.50 -5.74
CA GLN A 12 -16.66 3.85 -7.07
C GLN A 12 -16.14 5.18 -7.66
N ASN A 13 -15.62 6.10 -6.83
CA ASN A 13 -15.13 7.41 -7.25
C ASN A 13 -13.58 7.52 -7.30
N GLY A 14 -12.85 6.42 -7.11
CA GLY A 14 -11.39 6.39 -7.22
C GLY A 14 -10.69 5.54 -6.15
N CYS A 15 -9.38 5.36 -6.31
CA CYS A 15 -8.53 4.75 -5.29
C CYS A 15 -7.81 5.81 -4.46
N ARG A 16 -7.77 5.58 -3.15
CA ARG A 16 -6.89 6.25 -2.21
C ARG A 16 -5.75 5.30 -1.89
N VAL A 17 -4.53 5.72 -2.24
CA VAL A 17 -3.30 5.01 -1.91
C VAL A 17 -2.59 5.79 -0.82
N THR A 18 -1.99 5.10 0.15
CA THR A 18 -1.14 5.71 1.18
C THR A 18 0.10 4.84 1.35
N ASN A 19 1.27 5.47 1.34
CA ASN A 19 2.51 4.81 1.78
C ASN A 19 2.62 4.92 3.30
N VAL A 20 3.05 3.85 3.95
CA VAL A 20 3.37 3.79 5.37
C VAL A 20 4.81 3.32 5.51
N HIS A 21 5.62 4.05 6.27
CA HIS A 21 7.05 3.75 6.47
C HIS A 21 7.50 4.03 7.90
N ASN A 22 8.61 3.41 8.33
CA ASN A 22 9.32 3.78 9.56
C ASN A 22 10.75 4.28 9.28
N ASP A 23 10.97 4.80 8.06
CA ASP A 23 12.24 5.37 7.67
C ASP A 23 12.52 6.74 8.32
N ASP A 24 13.80 7.08 8.38
CA ASP A 24 14.24 8.43 8.70
C ASP A 24 13.58 9.47 7.77
N LEU A 25 13.34 10.68 8.30
CA LEU A 25 12.57 11.71 7.62
C LEU A 25 13.26 12.16 6.31
N GLU A 26 14.59 12.32 6.32
CA GLU A 26 15.33 12.77 5.14
C GLU A 26 15.27 11.71 4.04
N ALA A 27 15.48 10.44 4.41
CA ALA A 27 15.37 9.32 3.48
C ALA A 27 13.96 9.17 2.88
N ALA A 28 12.92 9.32 3.70
CA ALA A 28 11.54 9.26 3.24
C ALA A 28 11.17 10.43 2.31
N GLN A 29 11.63 11.64 2.62
CA GLN A 29 11.42 12.81 1.76
C GLN A 29 12.13 12.69 0.42
N ALA A 30 13.37 12.20 0.41
CA ALA A 30 14.11 11.89 -0.80
C ALA A 30 13.35 10.87 -1.66
N PHE A 31 12.86 9.78 -1.05
CA PHE A 31 12.08 8.76 -1.75
C PHE A 31 10.82 9.30 -2.43
N VAL A 32 10.03 10.10 -1.72
CA VAL A 32 8.83 10.73 -2.27
C VAL A 32 9.18 11.64 -3.43
N THR A 33 10.26 12.42 -3.31
CA THR A 33 10.70 13.38 -4.32
C THR A 33 11.25 12.69 -5.56
N ASP A 34 12.15 11.74 -5.39
CA ASP A 34 12.84 11.03 -6.47
C ASP A 34 11.89 10.20 -7.33
N LEU A 35 10.85 9.62 -6.71
CA LEU A 35 9.83 8.84 -7.42
C LEU A 35 8.60 9.67 -7.84
N GLY A 36 8.53 10.94 -7.47
CA GLY A 36 7.41 11.82 -7.80
C GLY A 36 6.07 11.30 -7.26
N LEU A 37 6.05 10.77 -6.04
CA LEU A 37 4.84 10.18 -5.46
C LEU A 37 3.78 11.26 -5.24
N THR A 38 2.59 11.04 -5.77
CA THR A 38 1.46 11.99 -5.71
C THR A 38 0.44 11.65 -4.63
N PHE A 39 0.68 10.58 -3.88
CA PHE A 39 -0.17 10.11 -2.80
C PHE A 39 0.50 10.32 -1.43
N PRO A 40 -0.28 10.40 -0.34
CA PRO A 40 0.27 10.60 1.00
C PRO A 40 1.28 9.53 1.40
N SER A 41 2.36 9.96 2.06
CA SER A 41 3.33 9.11 2.74
C SER A 41 3.29 9.41 4.23
N VAL A 42 3.00 8.40 5.04
CA VAL A 42 2.75 8.48 6.48
C VAL A 42 3.82 7.71 7.22
N ARG A 43 4.32 8.30 8.32
CA ARG A 43 5.32 7.69 9.17
C ARG A 43 4.67 6.90 10.31
N ASP A 44 5.15 5.70 10.56
CA ASP A 44 4.69 4.77 11.59
C ASP A 44 5.80 4.54 12.63
N ASP A 45 6.06 5.57 13.44
CA ASP A 45 7.20 5.63 14.36
C ASP A 45 7.27 4.47 15.36
N ASP A 46 6.11 4.01 15.84
CA ASP A 46 5.99 2.97 16.86
C ASP A 46 5.72 1.58 16.28
N GLY A 47 5.64 1.45 14.95
CA GLY A 47 5.30 0.20 14.27
C GLY A 47 3.87 -0.27 14.53
N LYS A 48 3.00 0.55 15.12
CA LYS A 48 1.64 0.16 15.45
C LYS A 48 0.84 -0.20 14.20
N THR A 49 1.05 0.49 13.10
CA THR A 49 0.36 0.22 11.85
C THR A 49 0.94 -1.01 11.16
N SER A 50 2.26 -1.03 10.90
CA SER A 50 2.90 -2.11 10.14
C SER A 50 2.97 -3.41 10.94
N ASP A 51 3.41 -3.37 12.18
CA ASP A 51 3.82 -4.56 12.92
C ASP A 51 2.66 -5.13 13.74
N GLU A 52 1.88 -4.28 14.42
CA GLU A 52 0.80 -4.73 15.29
C GLU A 52 -0.51 -4.97 14.53
N LEU A 53 -0.97 -3.98 13.77
CA LEU A 53 -2.27 -4.01 13.11
C LEU A 53 -2.26 -4.84 11.82
N TYR A 54 -1.33 -4.55 10.90
CA TYR A 54 -1.24 -5.25 9.62
C TYR A 54 -0.27 -6.44 9.62
N ARG A 55 0.56 -6.59 10.65
CA ARG A 55 1.50 -7.71 10.84
C ARG A 55 2.32 -8.01 9.59
N ILE A 56 2.96 -6.97 9.07
CA ILE A 56 3.76 -7.05 7.85
C ILE A 56 5.03 -7.87 8.13
N ILE A 57 5.22 -8.95 7.38
CA ILE A 57 6.35 -9.89 7.57
C ILE A 57 7.41 -9.75 6.46
N GLY A 58 7.03 -9.20 5.31
CA GLY A 58 7.90 -9.06 4.13
C GLY A 58 7.73 -7.70 3.48
N LEU A 59 8.78 -7.20 2.84
CA LEU A 59 8.78 -5.92 2.16
C LEU A 59 9.23 -6.06 0.69
N PRO A 60 8.74 -5.20 -0.22
CA PRO A 60 7.59 -4.31 -0.01
C PRO A 60 6.29 -5.11 0.18
N THR A 61 5.30 -4.55 0.89
CA THR A 61 3.95 -5.14 0.97
C THR A 61 2.90 -4.14 0.52
N SER A 62 1.94 -4.59 -0.28
CA SER A 62 0.74 -3.82 -0.63
C SER A 62 -0.50 -4.49 -0.08
N VAL A 63 -1.30 -3.75 0.68
CA VAL A 63 -2.57 -4.21 1.25
C VAL A 63 -3.72 -3.56 0.48
N PHE A 64 -4.55 -4.39 -0.14
CA PHE A 64 -5.75 -3.97 -0.86
C PHE A 64 -6.95 -4.10 0.06
N VAL A 65 -7.68 -3.01 0.27
CA VAL A 65 -8.77 -2.91 1.23
C VAL A 65 -10.06 -2.49 0.52
N THR A 66 -11.17 -3.18 0.79
CA THR A 66 -12.48 -2.86 0.22
C THR A 66 -13.04 -1.56 0.81
N PRO A 67 -14.05 -0.91 0.17
CA PRO A 67 -14.74 0.25 0.74
C PRO A 67 -15.29 0.01 2.16
N GLU A 68 -15.66 -1.22 2.48
CA GLU A 68 -16.17 -1.63 3.79
C GLU A 68 -15.05 -1.83 4.83
N GLY A 69 -13.80 -1.53 4.49
CA GLY A 69 -12.65 -1.64 5.38
C GLY A 69 -12.12 -3.06 5.57
N LYS A 70 -12.44 -3.99 4.67
CA LYS A 70 -11.95 -5.38 4.74
C LYS A 70 -10.71 -5.57 3.89
N VAL A 71 -9.71 -6.32 4.38
CA VAL A 71 -8.56 -6.71 3.57
C VAL A 71 -9.02 -7.69 2.48
N ALA A 72 -8.94 -7.26 1.23
CA ALA A 72 -9.27 -8.07 0.05
C ALA A 72 -8.08 -8.92 -0.40
N TYR A 73 -6.88 -8.37 -0.34
CA TYR A 73 -5.65 -9.05 -0.78
C TYR A 73 -4.42 -8.41 -0.15
N VAL A 74 -3.38 -9.23 0.05
CA VAL A 74 -2.06 -8.78 0.51
C VAL A 74 -1.04 -9.29 -0.49
N GLN A 75 -0.39 -8.36 -1.18
CA GLN A 75 0.75 -8.66 -2.02
C GLN A 75 2.02 -8.48 -1.22
N ILE A 76 2.83 -9.53 -1.14
CA ILE A 76 4.20 -9.46 -0.62
C ILE A 76 5.17 -9.48 -1.81
N GLY A 77 6.12 -8.55 -1.82
CA GLY A 77 7.08 -8.38 -2.89
C GLY A 77 6.62 -7.42 -3.98
N GLN A 78 7.43 -7.34 -5.04
CA GLN A 78 7.20 -6.42 -6.15
C GLN A 78 5.97 -6.82 -6.97
N MET A 79 5.37 -5.82 -7.63
CA MET A 79 4.30 -6.01 -8.62
C MET A 79 4.71 -5.41 -9.95
N THR A 80 4.27 -6.04 -11.03
CA THR A 80 4.24 -5.41 -12.35
C THR A 80 3.09 -4.40 -12.44
N GLU A 81 3.16 -3.51 -13.44
CA GLU A 81 2.05 -2.59 -13.72
C GLU A 81 0.74 -3.34 -14.04
N GLU A 82 0.85 -4.48 -14.74
CA GLU A 82 -0.29 -5.33 -15.07
C GLU A 82 -0.95 -5.90 -13.82
N GLN A 83 -0.16 -6.37 -12.85
CA GLN A 83 -0.67 -6.84 -11.56
C GLN A 83 -1.37 -5.73 -10.79
N ILE A 84 -0.77 -4.53 -10.72
CA ILE A 84 -1.40 -3.37 -10.06
C ILE A 84 -2.75 -3.05 -10.71
N ARG A 85 -2.79 -3.01 -12.04
CA ARG A 85 -4.00 -2.71 -12.81
C ARG A 85 -5.09 -3.75 -12.59
N PHE A 86 -4.72 -5.04 -12.62
CA PHE A 86 -5.64 -6.15 -12.39
C PHE A 86 -6.18 -6.16 -10.95
N TYR A 87 -5.31 -6.03 -9.93
CA TYR A 87 -5.75 -6.04 -8.53
C TYR A 87 -6.68 -4.85 -8.24
N SER A 88 -6.34 -3.67 -8.76
CA SER A 88 -7.18 -2.48 -8.62
C SER A 88 -8.53 -2.65 -9.30
N SER A 89 -8.58 -3.22 -10.52
CA SER A 89 -9.84 -3.41 -11.25
C SER A 89 -10.77 -4.41 -10.56
N GLN A 90 -10.24 -5.51 -10.04
CA GLN A 90 -11.02 -6.48 -9.27
C GLN A 90 -11.58 -5.86 -7.99
N LEU A 91 -10.75 -5.08 -7.28
CA LEU A 91 -11.17 -4.36 -6.08
C LEU A 91 -12.33 -3.39 -6.38
N PHE A 92 -12.24 -2.61 -7.47
CA PHE A 92 -13.33 -1.74 -7.92
C PHE A 92 -14.61 -2.51 -8.29
N ALA A 93 -14.46 -3.68 -8.93
CA ALA A 93 -15.59 -4.50 -9.35
C ALA A 93 -16.20 -5.33 -8.20
N GLY A 94 -15.66 -5.21 -6.97
CA GLY A 94 -16.04 -6.03 -5.82
C GLY A 94 -15.81 -7.53 -6.06
N GLN A 95 -14.89 -7.86 -6.97
CA GLN A 95 -14.57 -9.23 -7.33
C GLN A 95 -13.36 -9.73 -6.53
N PRO A 96 -13.24 -11.05 -6.33
CA PRO A 96 -12.05 -11.64 -5.72
C PRO A 96 -10.78 -11.32 -6.52
N ILE A 97 -9.70 -10.99 -5.82
CA ILE A 97 -8.37 -10.88 -6.42
C ILE A 97 -7.74 -12.28 -6.42
N THR A 98 -7.66 -12.90 -7.60
CA THR A 98 -7.01 -14.21 -7.82
C THR A 98 -5.75 -14.02 -8.68
N PRO A 99 -4.54 -14.22 -8.12
CA PRO A 99 -3.27 -14.04 -8.85
C PRO A 99 -3.08 -15.00 -10.02
#